data_AF-A0A7J8MJ26-F1
#
_entry.id   AF-A0A7J8MJ26-F1
#
_cell.length_a   1.000
_cell.length_b   1.000
_cell.length_c   1.000
_cell.angle_alpha   90.00
_cell.angle_beta   90.00
_cell.angle_gamma   90.00
#
_symmetry.space_group_name_H-M   'P 1'
#
loop_
_entity.id
_entity.type
_entity.pdbx_description
1 polymer ?
#
loop_
_entity_poly.entity_id
_entity_poly.type
_entity_poly.pdbx_seq_one_letter_code
_entity_poly.pdbx_strand_id
1 'polypeptide(L)'
;VTGKGEITVCSEKLNSELFFGVLGGLGQFGIITRARIKLQQAPDMVRWIRVVYSEFEEFTRDAEFLVTQKEGESFDYVEGFVFCNNDDPFNGWPSVPLDPGHEFNSTHFSQTAGSVLYCLEVAFHYRNSDHPTVDTPDSEKECQKKISEHSHTVSDGGRPYSTPPSDFLTFKIKFWVAFWSPTGTVPEMAPNTPIAIIYHGIYVIHECQYGLNNGMTILSLTSFYFTVFPMQAVNGLLGRLRFVEGLKSQVDVSYTKFLLRVNRAEEQVKANGTWDGPHPWLNLFVSKSDVVNFDRTVFKTMLKDGVDGPMLIYPLLRSKWDDRTSVVLPEGEIFYIVALLRFVPNGPSVEKSVAQNREIVNWCIKAGLDFKLYLPHYQSKEDWERHFGNRWSRFVERKASFDPMAILAPGQNIFRRDPSNVIISREF
;
A
#
# COMPACT_ATOMS: atom_id res chain seq x y z
N VAL A 1 -20.71 -4.00 -26.01
CA VAL A 1 -22.06 -4.04 -26.60
C VAL A 1 -22.93 -3.05 -25.86
N THR A 2 -23.50 -2.04 -26.53
CA THR A 2 -24.34 -1.00 -25.89
C THR A 2 -25.75 -1.54 -25.59
N GLY A 3 -26.58 -0.77 -24.89
CA GLY A 3 -27.99 -1.12 -24.64
C GLY A 3 -28.84 -1.15 -25.91
N LYS A 4 -28.35 -0.55 -27.01
CA LYS A 4 -28.93 -0.62 -28.36
C LYS A 4 -28.55 -1.91 -29.11
N GLY A 5 -27.69 -2.76 -28.54
CA GLY A 5 -27.17 -3.97 -29.19
C GLY A 5 -25.96 -3.74 -30.10
N GLU A 6 -25.42 -2.53 -30.17
CA GLU A 6 -24.30 -2.19 -31.05
C GLU A 6 -22.96 -2.69 -30.49
N ILE A 7 -22.14 -3.29 -31.36
CA ILE A 7 -20.76 -3.68 -31.04
C ILE A 7 -19.84 -2.52 -31.38
N THR A 8 -19.39 -1.80 -30.35
CA THR A 8 -18.56 -0.60 -30.52
C THR A 8 -17.18 -0.81 -29.90
N VAL A 9 -16.12 -0.48 -30.64
CA VAL A 9 -14.77 -0.33 -30.11
C VAL A 9 -14.59 1.11 -29.64
N CYS A 10 -14.08 1.29 -28.43
CA CYS A 10 -13.87 2.61 -27.84
C CYS A 10 -12.48 2.72 -27.16
N SER A 11 -11.97 3.93 -27.08
CA SER A 11 -10.71 4.33 -26.45
C SER A 11 -10.77 5.81 -26.10
N GLU A 12 -9.72 6.37 -25.50
CA GLU A 12 -9.62 7.82 -25.27
C GLU A 12 -9.80 8.66 -26.55
N LYS A 13 -9.41 8.14 -27.72
CA LYS A 13 -9.47 8.85 -29.01
C LYS A 13 -10.63 8.45 -29.92
N LEU A 14 -11.33 7.36 -29.61
CA LEU A 14 -12.37 6.78 -30.46
C LEU A 14 -13.59 6.46 -29.60
N ASN A 15 -14.76 7.01 -29.91
CA ASN A 15 -15.98 6.82 -29.11
C ASN A 15 -15.72 7.09 -27.61
N SER A 16 -15.02 8.20 -27.32
CA SER A 16 -14.45 8.50 -26.01
C SER A 16 -15.52 8.62 -24.92
N GLU A 17 -16.69 9.17 -25.22
CA GLU A 17 -17.78 9.24 -24.24
C GLU A 17 -18.30 7.86 -23.82
N LEU A 18 -18.33 6.88 -24.73
CA LEU A 18 -18.62 5.50 -24.35
C LEU A 18 -17.47 4.92 -23.52
N PHE A 19 -16.22 5.13 -23.94
CA PHE A 19 -15.03 4.63 -23.23
C PHE A 19 -14.98 5.10 -21.77
N PHE A 20 -15.09 6.41 -21.55
CA PHE A 20 -15.10 6.96 -20.19
C PHE A 20 -16.41 6.68 -19.46
N GLY A 21 -17.53 6.56 -20.19
CA GLY A 21 -18.81 6.17 -19.61
C GLY A 21 -18.74 4.79 -18.94
N VAL A 22 -18.25 3.77 -19.64
CA VAL A 22 -18.26 2.39 -19.13
C VAL A 22 -17.30 2.17 -17.96
N LEU A 23 -16.21 2.93 -17.85
CA LEU A 23 -15.26 2.86 -16.74
C LEU A 23 -15.89 3.45 -15.48
N GLY A 24 -16.14 2.61 -14.46
CA GLY A 24 -16.93 2.99 -13.29
C GLY A 24 -18.42 3.18 -13.57
N GLY A 25 -18.91 2.80 -14.77
CA GLY A 25 -20.27 3.07 -15.22
C GLY A 25 -21.34 2.13 -14.68
N LEU A 26 -21.01 1.26 -13.71
CA LEU A 26 -21.95 0.32 -13.06
C LEU A 26 -22.76 -0.53 -14.08
N GLY A 27 -22.13 -0.87 -15.21
CA GLY A 27 -22.77 -1.64 -16.30
C GLY A 27 -23.89 -0.90 -17.05
N GLN A 28 -24.06 0.41 -16.85
CA GLN A 28 -25.23 1.16 -17.33
C GLN A 28 -25.22 1.46 -18.84
N PHE A 29 -24.05 1.49 -19.46
CA PHE A 29 -23.88 1.98 -20.85
C PHE A 29 -23.49 0.88 -21.84
N GLY A 30 -23.10 -0.29 -21.33
CA GLY A 30 -22.73 -1.41 -22.17
C GLY A 30 -22.06 -2.54 -21.42
N ILE A 31 -22.05 -3.71 -22.05
CA ILE A 31 -21.29 -4.88 -21.61
C ILE A 31 -19.88 -4.78 -22.22
N ILE A 32 -18.86 -4.77 -21.37
CA ILE A 32 -17.45 -4.82 -21.78
C ILE A 32 -17.10 -6.27 -22.13
N THR A 33 -16.87 -6.54 -23.42
CA THR A 33 -16.52 -7.89 -23.90
C THR A 33 -15.01 -8.08 -24.07
N ARG A 34 -14.24 -6.99 -24.09
CA ARG A 34 -12.77 -7.00 -24.21
C ARG A 34 -12.19 -5.71 -23.64
N ALA A 35 -11.10 -5.83 -22.90
CA ALA A 35 -10.31 -4.69 -22.41
C ALA A 35 -8.85 -4.83 -22.86
N ARG A 36 -8.16 -3.70 -23.08
CA ARG A 36 -6.71 -3.66 -23.26
C ARG A 36 -6.10 -3.10 -21.98
N ILE A 37 -5.42 -3.95 -21.22
CA ILE A 37 -4.87 -3.64 -19.90
C ILE A 37 -3.37 -3.37 -20.05
N LYS A 38 -2.85 -2.33 -19.39
CA LYS A 38 -1.42 -2.04 -19.35
C LYS A 38 -0.69 -3.12 -18.55
N LEU A 39 0.51 -3.48 -18.99
CA LEU A 39 1.38 -4.45 -18.30
C LEU A 39 2.68 -3.76 -17.88
N GLN A 40 3.28 -4.28 -16.82
CA GLN A 40 4.63 -3.93 -16.39
C GLN A 40 5.50 -5.18 -16.34
N GLN A 41 6.81 -5.02 -16.18
CA GLN A 41 7.69 -6.14 -15.89
C GLN A 41 7.35 -6.69 -14.49
N ALA A 42 7.12 -8.00 -14.40
CA ALA A 42 6.82 -8.63 -13.11
C ALA A 42 8.07 -8.67 -12.22
N PRO A 43 7.97 -8.27 -10.94
CA PRO A 43 8.98 -8.57 -9.93
C PRO A 43 9.09 -10.08 -9.69
N ASP A 44 10.24 -10.52 -9.16
CA ASP A 44 10.40 -11.92 -8.75
C ASP A 44 9.81 -12.12 -7.35
N MET A 45 10.14 -11.21 -6.45
CA MET A 45 9.92 -11.33 -5.02
C MET A 45 9.29 -10.06 -4.44
N VAL A 46 8.67 -10.23 -3.28
CA VAL A 46 7.99 -9.18 -2.52
C VAL A 46 8.37 -9.32 -1.06
N ARG A 47 8.90 -8.25 -0.48
CA ARG A 47 9.02 -8.11 0.97
C ARG A 47 7.73 -7.55 1.50
N TRP A 48 6.94 -8.39 2.16
CA TRP A 48 5.65 -8.03 2.74
C TRP A 48 5.82 -7.72 4.23
N ILE A 49 5.40 -6.53 4.65
CA ILE A 49 5.61 -6.02 5.99
C ILE A 49 4.28 -5.53 6.56
N ARG A 50 4.05 -5.83 7.84
CA ARG A 50 2.99 -5.28 8.67
C ARG A 50 3.59 -4.62 9.90
N VAL A 51 3.16 -3.41 10.20
CA VAL A 51 3.55 -2.66 11.40
C VAL A 51 2.33 -2.07 12.08
N VAL A 52 2.37 -1.95 13.41
CA VAL A 52 1.20 -1.64 14.22
C VAL A 52 1.29 -0.26 14.88
N TYR A 53 0.19 0.47 14.91
CA TYR A 53 0.02 1.76 15.56
C TYR A 53 -1.10 1.69 16.60
N SER A 54 -0.94 2.43 17.69
CA SER A 54 -2.01 2.68 18.67
C SER A 54 -2.82 3.93 18.36
N GLU A 55 -2.20 4.92 17.69
CA GLU A 55 -2.81 6.21 17.40
C GLU A 55 -3.17 6.35 15.91
N PHE A 56 -4.42 6.75 15.64
CA PHE A 56 -4.93 6.86 14.27
C PHE A 56 -4.24 7.97 13.47
N GLU A 57 -3.94 9.09 14.14
CA GLU A 57 -3.29 10.26 13.57
C GLU A 57 -1.83 9.98 13.17
N GLU A 58 -1.16 9.02 13.81
CA GLU A 58 0.18 8.58 13.43
C GLU A 58 0.10 7.61 12.25
N PHE A 59 -0.80 6.61 12.33
CA PHE A 59 -1.07 5.67 11.26
C PHE A 59 -1.41 6.38 9.93
N THR A 60 -2.37 7.31 9.96
CA THR A 60 -2.80 8.06 8.77
C THR A 60 -1.70 8.95 8.24
N ARG A 61 -0.97 9.66 9.12
CA ARG A 61 0.14 10.52 8.71
C ARG A 61 1.24 9.72 7.99
N ASP A 62 1.56 8.54 8.50
CA ASP A 62 2.60 7.70 7.92
C ASP A 62 2.14 7.02 6.63
N ALA A 63 0.89 6.56 6.56
CA ALA A 63 0.29 6.05 5.33
C ALA A 63 0.27 7.13 4.22
N GLU A 64 -0.16 8.35 4.56
CA GLU A 64 -0.16 9.49 3.63
C GLU A 64 1.25 9.88 3.18
N PHE A 65 2.20 9.87 4.11
CA PHE A 65 3.61 10.10 3.81
C PHE A 65 4.10 9.10 2.76
N LEU A 66 3.83 7.80 2.93
CA LEU A 66 4.28 6.77 2.00
C LEU A 66 3.66 6.90 0.61
N VAL A 67 2.35 7.17 0.50
CA VAL A 67 1.69 7.27 -0.83
C VAL A 67 2.01 8.57 -1.57
N THR A 68 2.52 9.60 -0.87
CA THR A 68 2.89 10.90 -1.48
C THR A 68 4.35 11.00 -1.88
N GLN A 69 5.17 9.99 -1.59
CA GLN A 69 6.56 9.93 -2.06
C GLN A 69 6.60 9.80 -3.59
N LYS A 70 7.72 10.19 -4.20
CA LYS A 70 7.90 10.03 -5.64
C LYS A 70 7.93 8.56 -6.02
N GLU A 71 7.53 8.29 -7.26
CA GLU A 71 7.58 6.94 -7.83
C GLU A 71 9.02 6.39 -7.77
N GLY A 72 9.18 5.19 -7.19
CA GLY A 72 10.48 4.56 -6.94
C GLY A 72 11.18 4.98 -5.63
N GLU A 73 10.65 5.97 -4.89
CA GLU A 73 11.17 6.41 -3.58
C GLU A 73 10.33 5.89 -2.40
N SER A 74 9.38 4.98 -2.65
CA SER A 74 8.45 4.42 -1.65
C SER A 74 8.26 2.91 -1.82
N PHE A 75 7.34 2.35 -1.03
CA PHE A 75 6.82 1.00 -1.23
C PHE A 75 5.97 0.90 -2.51
N ASP A 76 5.97 -0.28 -3.13
CA ASP A 76 5.17 -0.60 -4.30
C ASP A 76 3.70 -0.91 -3.98
N TYR A 77 3.40 -1.11 -2.70
CA TYR A 77 2.07 -1.38 -2.17
C TYR A 77 1.95 -0.76 -0.78
N VAL A 78 0.82 -0.08 -0.53
CA VAL A 78 0.44 0.49 0.77
C VAL A 78 -1.05 0.25 0.96
N GLU A 79 -1.39 -0.52 1.99
CA GLU A 79 -2.74 -0.68 2.52
C GLU A 79 -2.70 -0.55 4.05
N GLY A 80 -3.84 -0.74 4.68
CA GLY A 80 -3.95 -0.78 6.13
C GLY A 80 -5.31 -1.29 6.56
N PHE A 81 -5.39 -1.66 7.82
CA PHE A 81 -6.63 -2.15 8.41
C PHE A 81 -6.72 -1.83 9.90
N VAL A 82 -7.94 -1.75 10.38
CA VAL A 82 -8.29 -1.63 11.80
C VAL A 82 -8.59 -3.01 12.34
N PHE A 83 -8.11 -3.31 13.55
CA PHE A 83 -8.38 -4.55 14.25
C PHE A 83 -8.64 -4.27 15.74
N CYS A 84 -9.36 -5.18 16.41
CA CYS A 84 -9.69 -5.06 17.82
C CYS A 84 -8.45 -5.26 18.69
N ASN A 85 -8.35 -4.51 19.78
CA ASN A 85 -7.31 -4.66 20.79
C ASN A 85 -7.68 -5.79 21.77
N ASN A 86 -7.77 -7.02 21.27
CA ASN A 86 -8.07 -8.23 22.04
C ASN A 86 -7.50 -9.48 21.35
N ASP A 87 -7.68 -10.63 21.99
CA ASP A 87 -7.24 -11.94 21.55
C ASP A 87 -8.25 -12.69 20.65
N ASP A 88 -9.27 -11.99 20.13
CA ASP A 88 -10.21 -12.58 19.19
C ASP A 88 -9.47 -13.04 17.91
N PRO A 89 -9.58 -14.31 17.49
CA PRO A 89 -8.78 -14.83 16.38
C PRO A 89 -9.17 -14.27 15.01
N PHE A 90 -10.34 -13.64 14.88
CA PHE A 90 -10.87 -13.13 13.60
C PHE A 90 -10.71 -11.62 13.47
N ASN A 91 -10.97 -10.89 14.56
CA ASN A 91 -10.99 -9.44 14.62
C ASN A 91 -9.79 -8.85 15.36
N GLY A 92 -9.13 -9.64 16.21
CA GLY A 92 -8.11 -9.18 17.15
C GLY A 92 -6.68 -9.26 16.60
N TRP A 93 -5.71 -9.10 17.51
CA TRP A 93 -4.29 -9.16 17.17
C TRP A 93 -3.79 -10.49 16.56
N PRO A 94 -4.41 -11.68 16.72
CA PRO A 94 -3.95 -12.89 16.04
C PRO A 94 -4.08 -12.84 14.52
N SER A 95 -4.89 -11.90 13.99
CA SER A 95 -5.06 -11.69 12.55
C SER A 95 -3.89 -10.93 11.88
N VAL A 96 -2.98 -10.36 12.67
CA VAL A 96 -1.95 -9.43 12.21
C VAL A 96 -0.67 -10.13 11.72
N PRO A 97 -0.06 -11.10 12.44
CA PRO A 97 1.22 -11.68 12.05
C PRO A 97 1.20 -12.35 10.67
N LEU A 98 2.27 -12.17 9.90
CA LEU A 98 2.44 -12.76 8.56
C LEU A 98 3.03 -14.18 8.62
N ASP A 99 3.92 -14.40 9.58
CA ASP A 99 4.56 -15.68 9.84
C ASP A 99 3.77 -16.46 10.91
N PRO A 100 3.27 -17.66 10.60
CA PRO A 100 2.61 -18.53 11.59
C PRO A 100 3.50 -18.87 12.80
N GLY A 101 4.83 -18.78 12.68
CA GLY A 101 5.77 -19.02 13.77
C GLY A 101 6.03 -17.82 14.67
N HIS A 102 5.47 -16.64 14.35
CA HIS A 102 5.65 -15.42 15.11
C HIS A 102 4.32 -14.99 15.75
N GLU A 103 4.22 -15.12 17.07
CA GLU A 103 3.03 -14.67 17.79
C GLU A 103 3.04 -13.16 18.02
N PHE A 104 1.85 -12.59 18.10
CA PHE A 104 1.67 -11.18 18.42
C PHE A 104 1.99 -10.93 19.90
N ASN A 105 3.02 -10.13 20.19
CA ASN A 105 3.38 -9.80 21.56
C ASN A 105 2.63 -8.54 22.06
N SER A 106 1.48 -8.73 22.71
CA SER A 106 0.65 -7.64 23.24
C SER A 106 1.29 -6.81 24.37
N THR A 107 2.40 -7.28 24.97
CA THR A 107 3.10 -6.56 26.05
C THR A 107 3.74 -5.24 25.62
N HIS A 108 3.89 -5.03 24.30
CA HIS A 108 4.41 -3.78 23.74
C HIS A 108 3.41 -2.63 23.78
N PHE A 109 2.13 -2.87 24.08
CA PHE A 109 1.14 -1.81 24.19
C PHE A 109 1.12 -1.17 25.58
N SER A 110 1.02 0.16 25.59
CA SER A 110 0.67 0.90 26.80
C SER A 110 -0.73 0.53 27.28
N GLN A 111 -0.96 0.56 28.60
CA GLN A 111 -2.30 0.44 29.22
C GLN A 111 -3.30 1.50 28.74
N THR A 112 -2.84 2.53 28.02
CA THR A 112 -3.64 3.63 27.46
C THR A 112 -4.12 3.39 26.04
N ALA A 113 -3.74 2.28 25.38
CA ALA A 113 -4.19 1.98 24.02
C ALA A 113 -5.72 1.81 23.94
N GLY A 114 -6.33 2.31 22.87
CA GLY A 114 -7.77 2.22 22.64
C GLY A 114 -8.27 0.79 22.44
N SER A 115 -9.58 0.64 22.28
CA SER A 115 -10.22 -0.66 21.98
C SER A 115 -9.91 -1.21 20.58
N VAL A 116 -9.32 -0.39 19.72
CA VAL A 116 -8.90 -0.76 18.36
C VAL A 116 -7.47 -0.29 18.12
N LEU A 117 -6.79 -0.97 17.22
CA LEU A 117 -5.42 -0.72 16.77
C LEU A 117 -5.39 -0.67 15.24
N TYR A 118 -4.29 -0.16 14.70
CA TYR A 118 -4.15 0.07 13.25
C TYR A 118 -2.92 -0.65 12.73
N CYS A 119 -3.08 -1.42 11.66
CA CYS A 119 -1.98 -2.05 10.96
C CYS A 119 -1.73 -1.32 9.65
N LEU A 120 -0.51 -0.86 9.42
CA LEU A 120 -0.03 -0.41 8.12
C LEU A 120 0.61 -1.61 7.42
N GLU A 121 0.13 -1.93 6.23
CA GLU A 121 0.61 -3.05 5.42
C GLU A 121 1.32 -2.51 4.18
N VAL A 122 2.58 -2.86 4.01
CA VAL A 122 3.40 -2.39 2.89
C VAL A 122 4.11 -3.53 2.19
N ALA A 123 4.41 -3.35 0.91
CA ALA A 123 5.17 -4.33 0.15
C ALA A 123 6.22 -3.66 -0.75
N PHE A 124 7.41 -4.25 -0.79
CA PHE A 124 8.53 -3.79 -1.63
C PHE A 124 8.89 -4.87 -2.64
N HIS A 125 8.89 -4.51 -3.92
CA HIS A 125 9.22 -5.38 -5.04
C HIS A 125 10.74 -5.45 -5.26
N TYR A 126 11.27 -6.65 -5.49
CA TYR A 126 12.68 -6.82 -5.87
C TYR A 126 12.88 -8.06 -6.75
N ARG A 127 14.04 -8.13 -7.41
CA ARG A 127 14.45 -9.29 -8.21
C ARG A 127 15.37 -10.20 -7.42
N ASN A 128 15.42 -11.48 -7.80
CA ASN A 128 16.36 -12.43 -7.19
C ASN A 128 17.83 -12.01 -7.37
N SER A 129 18.13 -11.33 -8.49
CA SER A 129 19.45 -10.75 -8.76
C SER A 129 19.84 -9.63 -7.80
N ASP A 130 18.84 -9.00 -7.17
CA ASP A 130 19.07 -7.92 -6.19
C ASP A 130 19.50 -8.50 -4.83
N HIS A 131 19.66 -9.83 -4.73
CA HIS A 131 20.11 -10.65 -3.61
C HIS A 131 19.99 -9.96 -2.24
N PRO A 132 18.85 -10.09 -1.53
CA PRO A 132 18.88 -9.94 -0.09
C PRO A 132 19.63 -11.14 0.48
N THR A 133 20.75 -10.94 1.17
CA THR A 133 21.17 -11.94 2.16
C THR A 133 20.04 -12.05 3.16
N VAL A 134 19.44 -13.22 3.21
CA VAL A 134 18.47 -13.62 4.24
C VAL A 134 19.04 -13.20 5.59
N ASP A 135 18.28 -12.39 6.34
CA ASP A 135 18.52 -12.14 7.75
C ASP A 135 18.30 -13.46 8.51
N THR A 136 19.26 -14.37 8.46
CA THR A 136 19.40 -15.39 9.49
C THR A 136 20.14 -14.73 10.65
N PRO A 137 19.74 -14.94 11.92
CA PRO A 137 20.49 -14.48 13.10
C PRO A 137 21.98 -14.88 13.09
N ASP A 138 22.35 -15.85 12.27
CA ASP A 138 23.72 -16.31 12.07
C ASP A 138 24.56 -15.37 11.18
N SER A 139 23.97 -14.62 10.24
CA SER A 139 24.71 -13.73 9.35
C SER A 139 25.18 -12.45 10.05
N GLU A 140 24.39 -11.91 10.99
CA GLU A 140 24.76 -10.79 11.85
C GLU A 140 25.90 -11.18 12.81
N LYS A 141 25.81 -12.37 13.41
CA LYS A 141 26.88 -12.94 14.25
C LYS A 141 28.13 -13.23 13.44
N GLU A 142 28.01 -13.68 12.20
CA GLU A 142 29.16 -13.95 11.34
C GLU A 142 29.84 -12.66 10.86
N CYS A 143 29.07 -11.59 10.62
CA CYS A 143 29.62 -10.27 10.30
C CYS A 143 30.34 -9.66 11.51
N GLN A 144 29.75 -9.73 12.71
CA GLN A 144 30.40 -9.31 13.96
C GLN A 144 31.65 -10.14 14.28
N LYS A 145 31.63 -11.45 14.00
CA LYS A 145 32.80 -12.34 14.13
C LYS A 145 33.91 -11.99 13.15
N LYS A 146 33.60 -11.68 11.88
CA LYS A 146 34.61 -11.27 10.89
C LYS A 146 35.21 -9.89 11.22
N ILE A 147 34.41 -8.98 11.79
CA ILE A 147 34.88 -7.67 12.25
C ILE A 147 35.77 -7.81 13.50
N SER A 148 35.45 -8.72 14.43
CA SER A 148 36.30 -9.00 15.59
C SER A 148 37.61 -9.68 15.20
N GLU A 149 37.59 -10.61 14.23
CA GLU A 149 38.79 -11.26 13.70
C GLU A 149 39.72 -10.28 12.97
N HIS A 150 39.19 -9.31 12.21
CA HIS A 150 39.99 -8.28 11.54
C HIS A 150 40.57 -7.22 12.50
N SER A 151 39.89 -6.94 13.61
CA SER A 151 40.39 -6.00 14.62
C SER A 151 41.52 -6.60 15.48
N HIS A 152 41.69 -7.92 15.49
CA HIS A 152 42.83 -8.59 16.11
C HIS A 152 44.10 -8.64 15.24
N THR A 153 43.99 -8.42 13.93
CA THR A 153 45.14 -8.37 13.01
C THR A 153 45.80 -7.00 12.88
N VAL A 154 45.21 -5.95 13.47
CA VAL A 154 45.78 -4.59 13.52
C VAL A 154 46.24 -4.29 14.95
N SER A 155 47.12 -5.12 15.48
CA SER A 155 47.87 -4.79 16.70
C SER A 155 49.26 -5.40 16.64
N ASP A 156 50.15 -4.74 15.89
CA ASP A 156 51.56 -4.73 16.29
C ASP A 156 52.24 -3.38 15.96
N GLY A 157 52.89 -2.82 16.98
CA GLY A 157 53.81 -1.67 16.84
C GLY A 157 53.44 -0.34 17.51
N GLY A 158 53.50 -0.26 18.86
CA GLY A 158 54.07 0.93 19.52
C GLY A 158 53.31 1.65 20.67
N ARG A 159 53.51 1.16 21.92
CA ARG A 159 53.65 1.82 23.26
C ARG A 159 52.63 2.90 23.79
N PRO A 160 52.52 3.05 25.13
CA PRO A 160 51.21 3.12 25.81
C PRO A 160 50.83 4.51 26.30
N TYR A 161 49.53 4.79 26.35
CA TYR A 161 48.96 5.78 27.26
C TYR A 161 47.78 5.20 28.03
N SER A 162 47.77 5.52 29.32
CA SER A 162 46.87 5.08 30.38
C SER A 162 45.39 5.34 30.10
N THR A 163 44.56 4.33 30.41
CA THR A 163 43.09 4.36 30.46
C THR A 163 42.53 5.19 31.61
N PRO A 164 41.38 5.86 31.41
CA PRO A 164 40.28 5.89 32.38
C PRO A 164 39.01 5.22 31.82
N PRO A 165 38.01 4.88 32.66
CA PRO A 165 37.03 3.85 32.34
C PRO A 165 35.76 4.36 31.63
N SER A 166 35.23 3.45 30.81
CA SER A 166 33.85 3.20 30.36
C SER A 166 32.99 4.33 29.75
N ASP A 167 32.52 3.99 28.55
CA ASP A 167 31.29 4.40 27.84
C ASP A 167 31.39 5.54 26.83
N PHE A 168 30.84 5.24 25.64
CA PHE A 168 30.78 6.00 24.37
C PHE A 168 31.96 5.82 23.38
N LEU A 169 31.81 4.86 22.47
CA LEU A 169 32.54 4.79 21.20
C LEU A 169 32.09 5.96 20.29
N THR A 170 32.80 7.07 20.38
CA THR A 170 32.67 8.21 19.47
C THR A 170 33.60 8.01 18.28
N PHE A 171 33.07 7.68 17.10
CA PHE A 171 33.87 7.66 15.87
C PHE A 171 34.16 9.10 15.40
N LYS A 172 35.39 9.58 15.61
CA LYS A 172 35.87 10.82 14.99
C LYS A 172 36.18 10.58 13.51
N ILE A 173 35.31 11.03 12.61
CA ILE A 173 35.60 11.11 11.17
C ILE A 173 36.28 12.46 10.91
N LYS A 174 37.54 12.44 10.45
CA LYS A 174 38.25 13.66 9.98
C LYS A 174 37.81 13.97 8.54
N PHE A 175 37.17 15.11 8.31
CA PHE A 175 36.95 15.65 6.98
C PHE A 175 38.12 16.56 6.57
N TRP A 176 38.55 16.46 5.31
CA TRP A 176 39.37 17.49 4.65
C TRP A 176 38.51 18.20 3.60
N VAL A 177 38.50 19.53 3.62
CA VAL A 177 37.81 20.38 2.64
C VAL A 177 38.89 21.11 1.82
N ALA A 178 38.82 21.02 0.50
CA ALA A 178 39.67 21.79 -0.40
C ALA A 178 38.86 22.86 -1.15
N PHE A 179 39.36 24.10 -1.18
CA PHE A 179 38.81 25.23 -1.92
C PHE A 179 39.43 25.33 -3.33
N TRP A 180 38.67 25.80 -4.33
CA TRP A 180 39.15 26.08 -5.68
C TRP A 180 39.19 27.60 -5.97
N SER A 181 40.19 28.06 -6.73
CA SER A 181 40.40 29.47 -7.15
C SER A 181 40.37 29.61 -8.68
N PRO A 182 39.85 30.71 -9.26
CA PRO A 182 39.35 30.73 -10.65
C PRO A 182 40.37 31.12 -11.74
N THR A 183 41.68 31.14 -11.48
CA THR A 183 42.66 31.63 -12.47
C THR A 183 43.51 30.51 -13.09
N GLY A 184 42.93 29.82 -14.06
CA GLY A 184 43.49 29.60 -15.41
C GLY A 184 44.91 29.08 -15.67
N THR A 185 45.60 28.42 -14.74
CA THR A 185 46.84 27.67 -15.07
C THR A 185 46.93 26.37 -14.26
N VAL A 186 47.07 25.24 -14.94
CA VAL A 186 47.30 23.91 -14.34
C VAL A 186 48.82 23.69 -14.30
N PRO A 187 49.46 23.42 -13.14
CA PRO A 187 50.87 23.04 -13.11
C PRO A 187 51.04 21.62 -13.64
N GLU A 188 52.12 21.34 -14.38
CA GLU A 188 52.51 19.97 -14.74
C GLU A 188 52.65 19.11 -13.48
N MET A 189 51.90 18.01 -13.41
CA MET A 189 51.93 17.04 -12.30
C MET A 189 52.81 15.83 -12.65
N ALA A 190 53.55 15.34 -11.64
CA ALA A 190 54.40 14.17 -11.73
C ALA A 190 53.61 12.87 -11.98
N PRO A 191 54.19 11.87 -12.68
CA PRO A 191 53.54 10.59 -12.92
C PRO A 191 53.36 9.85 -11.58
N ASN A 192 52.15 9.30 -11.37
CA ASN A 192 51.63 8.66 -10.13
C ASN A 192 50.88 9.55 -9.13
N THR A 193 50.35 10.69 -9.56
CA THR A 193 49.39 11.45 -8.73
C THR A 193 47.96 10.93 -8.98
N PRO A 194 47.23 10.39 -7.98
CA PRO A 194 45.87 9.91 -8.17
C PRO A 194 44.89 11.07 -8.41
N ILE A 195 44.11 11.00 -9.49
CA ILE A 195 43.07 11.98 -9.83
C ILE A 195 41.75 11.50 -9.21
N ALA A 196 41.16 12.31 -8.31
CA ALA A 196 39.81 12.10 -7.83
C ALA A 196 38.83 12.88 -8.72
N ILE A 197 38.00 12.17 -9.49
CA ILE A 197 36.85 12.77 -10.18
C ILE A 197 35.65 12.66 -9.23
N ILE A 198 35.13 13.80 -8.78
CA ILE A 198 33.99 13.85 -7.87
C ILE A 198 32.71 13.75 -8.70
N TYR A 199 32.06 12.58 -8.68
CA TYR A 199 30.62 12.46 -8.89
C TYR A 199 29.96 12.34 -7.51
N HIS A 200 28.82 12.99 -7.33
CA HIS A 200 28.03 12.91 -6.12
C HIS A 200 27.64 11.44 -5.83
N GLY A 201 28.39 10.80 -4.93
CA GLY A 201 28.12 9.45 -4.42
C GLY A 201 29.20 8.41 -4.74
N ILE A 202 29.91 8.01 -3.67
CA ILE A 202 30.54 6.71 -3.43
C ILE A 202 31.96 6.47 -4.00
N TYR A 203 32.83 5.98 -3.12
CA TYR A 203 34.25 5.68 -3.33
C TYR A 203 34.46 4.58 -4.37
N VAL A 204 35.30 4.88 -5.37
CA VAL A 204 35.88 3.92 -6.32
C VAL A 204 37.35 3.72 -5.90
N ILE A 205 37.76 2.47 -5.66
CA ILE A 205 39.19 2.13 -5.62
C ILE A 205 39.52 1.41 -6.94
N HIS A 206 40.27 2.09 -7.80
CA HIS A 206 40.95 1.46 -8.92
C HIS A 206 42.09 0.57 -8.37
N GLU A 207 42.30 -0.58 -9.00
CA GLU A 207 43.37 -1.55 -8.72
C GLU A 207 44.66 -0.92 -8.19
N CYS A 208 45.11 -1.37 -7.02
CA CYS A 208 46.49 -1.17 -6.59
C CYS A 208 47.21 -2.50 -6.74
N GLN A 209 47.99 -2.64 -7.82
CA GLN A 209 48.86 -3.79 -8.01
C GLN A 209 50.03 -3.72 -7.01
N TYR A 210 50.10 -4.68 -6.09
CA TYR A 210 51.33 -5.03 -5.39
C TYR A 210 51.81 -6.38 -5.90
N GLY A 211 52.94 -6.40 -6.60
CA GLY A 211 53.67 -7.63 -6.92
C GLY A 211 54.36 -8.15 -5.66
N LEU A 212 54.06 -9.39 -5.26
CA LEU A 212 54.73 -10.07 -4.16
C LEU A 212 55.80 -11.02 -4.70
N ASN A 213 57.03 -10.90 -4.19
CA ASN A 213 57.99 -11.99 -4.33
C ASN A 213 57.60 -13.11 -3.36
N ASN A 214 57.22 -14.25 -3.95
CA ASN A 214 57.01 -15.58 -3.38
C ASN A 214 55.61 -15.86 -2.81
N GLY A 215 54.79 -16.48 -3.66
CA GLY A 215 53.59 -17.24 -3.26
C GLY A 215 52.28 -16.59 -3.70
N MET A 216 51.81 -16.94 -4.90
CA MET A 216 50.45 -16.59 -5.32
C MET A 216 49.42 -17.22 -4.38
N THR A 217 48.66 -16.38 -3.68
CA THR A 217 47.28 -16.70 -3.30
C THR A 217 46.40 -15.58 -3.84
N ILE A 218 45.65 -15.87 -4.90
CA ILE A 218 44.63 -14.96 -5.42
C ILE A 218 43.39 -15.15 -4.55
N LEU A 219 43.16 -14.23 -3.60
CA LEU A 219 41.84 -14.06 -3.01
C LEU A 219 41.08 -13.08 -3.90
N SER A 220 40.36 -13.65 -4.87
CA SER A 220 39.31 -12.96 -5.60
C SER A 220 38.18 -12.66 -4.61
N LEU A 221 38.15 -11.44 -4.06
CA LEU A 221 36.98 -10.89 -3.36
C LEU A 221 36.04 -10.24 -4.40
N THR A 222 35.53 -11.05 -5.33
CA THR A 222 34.35 -10.67 -6.12
C THR A 222 33.11 -11.18 -5.41
N SER A 223 32.51 -10.34 -4.55
CA SER A 223 31.07 -10.19 -4.36
C SER A 223 30.79 -9.58 -2.97
N PHE A 224 30.56 -8.27 -2.91
CA PHE A 224 30.04 -7.61 -1.70
C PHE A 224 29.15 -6.38 -2.00
N TYR A 225 28.69 -6.22 -3.25
CA TYR A 225 28.13 -4.94 -3.72
C TYR A 225 26.64 -4.96 -4.10
N PHE A 226 25.91 -6.07 -3.94
CA PHE A 226 24.49 -6.11 -4.30
C PHE A 226 23.53 -6.30 -3.11
N THR A 227 24.00 -6.82 -1.98
CA THR A 227 23.18 -7.19 -0.81
C THR A 227 22.66 -6.04 0.04
N VAL A 228 23.14 -4.82 -0.19
CA VAL A 228 22.94 -3.69 0.71
C VAL A 228 21.76 -2.79 0.28
N PHE A 229 21.42 -2.75 -1.01
CA PHE A 229 20.51 -1.74 -1.55
C PHE A 229 19.03 -1.91 -1.14
N PRO A 230 18.40 -3.08 -1.33
CA PRO A 230 16.96 -3.24 -1.03
C PRO A 230 16.66 -3.11 0.48
N MET A 231 17.55 -3.65 1.31
CA MET A 231 17.38 -3.63 2.76
C MET A 231 17.60 -2.24 3.35
N GLN A 232 18.59 -1.48 2.85
CA GLN A 232 18.76 -0.09 3.26
C GLN A 232 17.59 0.80 2.82
N ALA A 233 17.02 0.56 1.63
CA ALA A 233 15.84 1.28 1.18
C ALA A 233 14.63 1.04 2.09
N VAL A 234 14.32 -0.23 2.39
CA VAL A 234 13.23 -0.59 3.30
C VAL A 234 13.46 -0.07 4.71
N ASN A 235 14.65 -0.26 5.29
CA ASN A 235 14.96 0.23 6.64
C ASN A 235 14.96 1.76 6.71
N GLY A 236 15.41 2.44 5.64
CA GLY A 236 15.36 3.89 5.54
C GLY A 236 13.93 4.43 5.50
N LEU A 237 13.01 3.75 4.81
CA LEU A 237 11.59 4.10 4.81
C LEU A 237 10.93 3.79 6.16
N LEU A 238 11.14 2.59 6.71
CA LEU A 238 10.57 2.18 7.99
C LEU A 238 11.07 3.02 9.16
N GLY A 239 12.35 3.42 9.16
CA GLY A 239 12.94 4.24 10.23
C GLY A 239 12.37 5.67 10.34
N ARG A 240 11.51 6.08 9.40
CA ARG A 240 10.80 7.36 9.42
C ARG A 240 9.37 7.24 9.96
N LEU A 241 8.90 6.01 10.17
CA LEU A 241 7.54 5.70 10.61
C LEU A 241 7.48 5.63 12.14
N ARG A 242 6.29 5.81 12.71
CA ARG A 242 6.03 5.91 14.16
C ARG A 242 5.27 4.70 14.71
N PHE A 243 5.36 3.56 14.04
CA PHE A 243 4.75 2.32 14.54
C PHE A 243 5.39 1.90 15.86
N VAL A 244 4.67 1.11 16.65
CA VAL A 244 5.12 0.61 17.94
C VAL A 244 6.31 -0.34 17.75
N GLU A 245 7.46 -0.01 18.36
CA GLU A 245 8.65 -0.85 18.31
C GLU A 245 8.37 -2.26 18.86
N GLY A 246 8.89 -3.28 18.17
CA GLY A 246 8.64 -4.69 18.50
C GLY A 246 7.39 -5.29 17.86
N LEU A 247 6.50 -4.47 17.26
CA LEU A 247 5.29 -4.94 16.57
C LEU A 247 5.38 -4.87 15.05
N LYS A 248 6.54 -5.30 14.52
CA LYS A 248 6.78 -5.47 13.07
C LYS A 248 6.77 -6.95 12.72
N SER A 249 5.95 -7.34 11.75
CA SER A 249 6.00 -8.66 11.11
C SER A 249 6.44 -8.50 9.65
N GLN A 250 7.34 -9.37 9.18
CA GLN A 250 7.82 -9.33 7.80
C GLN A 250 8.02 -10.74 7.25
N VAL A 251 7.73 -10.94 5.96
CA VAL A 251 8.05 -12.17 5.22
C VAL A 251 8.48 -11.81 3.79
N ASP A 252 9.38 -12.60 3.23
CA ASP A 252 9.74 -12.55 1.81
C ASP A 252 9.00 -13.67 1.06
N VAL A 253 8.23 -13.31 0.03
CA VAL A 253 7.41 -14.24 -0.76
C VAL A 253 7.55 -13.95 -2.26
N SER A 254 7.20 -14.91 -3.11
CA SER A 254 7.15 -14.64 -4.56
C SER A 254 6.05 -13.63 -4.90
N TYR A 255 6.23 -12.88 -5.99
CA TYR A 255 5.25 -11.90 -6.46
C TYR A 255 3.84 -12.51 -6.62
N THR A 256 3.75 -13.71 -7.22
CA THR A 256 2.47 -14.41 -7.36
C THR A 256 1.85 -14.81 -6.01
N LYS A 257 2.67 -15.27 -5.04
CA LYS A 257 2.17 -15.64 -3.71
C LYS A 257 1.63 -14.43 -2.96
N PHE A 258 2.28 -13.27 -3.08
CA PHE A 258 1.77 -12.02 -2.53
C PHE A 258 0.43 -11.63 -3.17
N LEU A 259 0.32 -11.64 -4.51
CA LEU A 259 -0.93 -11.29 -5.20
C LEU A 259 -2.10 -12.23 -4.86
N LEU A 260 -1.83 -13.52 -4.66
CA LEU A 260 -2.83 -14.54 -4.33
C LEU A 260 -3.04 -14.74 -2.82
N ARG A 261 -2.53 -13.85 -1.96
CA ARG A 261 -2.59 -14.01 -0.49
C ARG A 261 -4.00 -14.17 0.07
N VAL A 262 -5.02 -13.61 -0.61
CA VAL A 262 -6.43 -13.71 -0.22
C VAL A 262 -7.01 -15.12 -0.47
N ASN A 263 -6.41 -15.93 -1.36
CA ASN A 263 -6.87 -17.30 -1.58
C ASN A 263 -6.80 -18.14 -0.30
N ARG A 264 -5.79 -17.89 0.55
CA ARG A 264 -5.69 -18.58 1.84
C ARG A 264 -6.83 -18.21 2.79
N ALA A 265 -7.24 -16.93 2.80
CA ALA A 265 -8.38 -16.47 3.57
C ALA A 265 -9.69 -17.08 3.03
N GLU A 266 -9.83 -17.14 1.70
CA GLU A 266 -10.95 -17.84 1.04
C GLU A 266 -11.00 -19.32 1.41
N GLU A 267 -9.88 -20.04 1.41
CA GLU A 267 -9.82 -21.45 1.82
C GLU A 267 -10.26 -21.65 3.29
N GLN A 268 -9.82 -20.78 4.20
CA GLN A 268 -10.22 -20.81 5.61
C GLN A 268 -11.73 -20.55 5.79
N VAL A 269 -12.26 -19.56 5.09
CA VAL A 269 -13.68 -19.18 5.12
C VAL A 269 -14.58 -20.20 4.41
N LYS A 270 -14.06 -20.94 3.42
CA LYS A 270 -14.75 -22.11 2.86
C LYS A 270 -14.79 -23.26 3.86
N ALA A 271 -13.66 -23.53 4.53
CA ALA A 271 -13.58 -24.60 5.53
C ALA A 271 -14.50 -24.38 6.73
N ASN A 272 -14.75 -23.13 7.12
CA ASN A 272 -15.68 -22.79 8.21
C ASN A 272 -17.15 -22.63 7.76
N GLY A 273 -17.44 -22.81 6.45
CA GLY A 273 -18.79 -22.78 5.89
C GLY A 273 -19.41 -21.39 5.72
N THR A 274 -18.66 -20.31 5.90
CA THR A 274 -19.18 -18.93 5.78
C THR A 274 -19.03 -18.32 4.39
N TRP A 275 -18.24 -18.95 3.49
CA TRP A 275 -17.97 -18.42 2.15
C TRP A 275 -19.21 -18.28 1.26
N ASP A 276 -20.13 -19.25 1.31
CA ASP A 276 -21.38 -19.19 0.54
C ASP A 276 -22.50 -18.46 1.29
N GLY A 277 -22.17 -17.87 2.45
CA GLY A 277 -23.10 -17.12 3.29
C GLY A 277 -23.29 -15.66 2.86
N PRO A 278 -24.14 -14.91 3.58
CA PRO A 278 -24.32 -13.49 3.36
C PRO A 278 -23.09 -12.68 3.76
N HIS A 279 -22.71 -11.73 2.91
CA HIS A 279 -21.59 -10.81 3.12
C HIS A 279 -22.11 -9.37 3.07
N PRO A 280 -22.69 -8.83 4.16
CA PRO A 280 -23.26 -7.49 4.20
C PRO A 280 -22.14 -6.43 4.28
N TRP A 281 -21.25 -6.40 3.29
CA TRP A 281 -20.12 -5.49 3.26
C TRP A 281 -20.56 -4.04 3.09
N LEU A 282 -19.77 -3.13 3.66
CA LEU A 282 -19.91 -1.69 3.43
C LEU A 282 -18.58 -1.17 2.91
N ASN A 283 -18.60 -0.62 1.70
CA ASN A 283 -17.43 -0.03 1.06
C ASN A 283 -17.70 1.44 0.75
N LEU A 284 -16.76 2.31 1.10
CA LEU A 284 -16.89 3.75 0.89
C LEU A 284 -15.54 4.42 0.74
N PHE A 285 -15.55 5.54 0.05
CA PHE A 285 -14.49 6.53 0.07
C PHE A 285 -14.84 7.63 1.07
N VAL A 286 -13.87 8.06 1.87
CA VAL A 286 -14.00 9.15 2.85
C VAL A 286 -12.90 10.17 2.60
N SER A 287 -13.23 11.47 2.54
CA SER A 287 -12.23 12.52 2.35
C SER A 287 -11.17 12.50 3.47
N LYS A 288 -9.94 12.94 3.17
CA LYS A 288 -8.89 13.09 4.20
C LYS A 288 -9.33 14.00 5.34
N SER A 289 -10.09 15.07 5.07
CA SER A 289 -10.58 16.00 6.10
C SER A 289 -11.54 15.35 7.10
N ASP A 290 -12.22 14.27 6.70
CA ASP A 290 -13.27 13.65 7.50
C ASP A 290 -12.86 12.31 8.13
N VAL A 291 -11.76 11.72 7.67
CA VAL A 291 -11.36 10.36 8.08
C VAL A 291 -11.09 10.25 9.60
N VAL A 292 -10.62 11.31 10.25
CA VAL A 292 -10.41 11.34 11.71
C VAL A 292 -11.74 11.34 12.48
N ASN A 293 -12.75 12.05 11.97
CA ASN A 293 -14.09 12.01 12.56
C ASN A 293 -14.74 10.64 12.31
N PHE A 294 -14.52 10.06 11.12
CA PHE A 294 -14.96 8.70 10.80
C PHE A 294 -14.36 7.68 11.77
N ASP A 295 -13.05 7.69 12.01
CA ASP A 295 -12.40 6.80 12.98
C ASP A 295 -12.99 6.96 14.39
N ARG A 296 -13.09 8.20 14.87
CA ARG A 296 -13.57 8.51 16.22
C ARG A 296 -14.94 7.92 16.50
N THR A 297 -15.86 7.94 15.53
CA THR A 297 -17.21 7.44 15.74
C THR A 297 -17.38 6.01 15.23
N VAL A 298 -16.96 5.71 14.01
CA VAL A 298 -17.23 4.40 13.41
C VAL A 298 -16.33 3.33 14.01
N PHE A 299 -15.01 3.45 13.90
CA PHE A 299 -14.10 2.41 14.39
C PHE A 299 -14.03 2.36 15.91
N LYS A 300 -13.84 3.51 16.57
CA LYS A 300 -13.65 3.57 18.03
C LYS A 300 -14.93 3.41 18.85
N THR A 301 -16.13 3.58 18.26
CA THR A 301 -17.38 3.43 19.02
C THR A 301 -18.37 2.44 18.43
N MET A 302 -18.79 2.60 17.17
CA MET A 302 -19.81 1.73 16.56
C MET A 302 -19.28 0.31 16.32
N LEU A 303 -18.00 0.18 15.98
CA LEU A 303 -17.34 -1.06 15.56
C LEU A 303 -16.16 -1.45 16.46
N LYS A 304 -16.14 -0.98 17.71
CA LYS A 304 -15.06 -1.27 18.66
C LYS A 304 -14.85 -2.77 18.90
N ASP A 305 -15.90 -3.56 18.71
CA ASP A 305 -15.93 -5.01 18.90
C ASP A 305 -15.71 -5.78 17.58
N GLY A 306 -15.37 -5.08 16.50
CA GLY A 306 -15.07 -5.67 15.20
C GLY A 306 -16.30 -5.88 14.33
N VAL A 307 -16.09 -6.59 13.21
CA VAL A 307 -17.11 -6.84 12.19
C VAL A 307 -17.15 -8.30 11.73
N ASP A 308 -16.50 -9.18 12.48
CA ASP A 308 -16.24 -10.58 12.14
C ASP A 308 -15.47 -10.72 10.83
N GLY A 309 -14.57 -9.77 10.57
CA GLY A 309 -13.74 -9.73 9.37
C GLY A 309 -12.90 -8.45 9.27
N PRO A 310 -12.10 -8.32 8.19
CA PRO A 310 -11.20 -7.17 8.04
C PRO A 310 -11.94 -5.84 7.92
N MET A 311 -11.43 -4.81 8.59
CA MET A 311 -11.83 -3.40 8.40
C MET A 311 -10.71 -2.65 7.69
N LEU A 312 -10.69 -2.66 6.36
CA LEU A 312 -9.63 -2.00 5.59
C LEU A 312 -9.77 -0.48 5.65
N ILE A 313 -8.63 0.21 5.74
CA ILE A 313 -8.52 1.65 5.61
C ILE A 313 -7.14 2.04 5.07
N TYR A 314 -7.09 2.75 3.94
CA TYR A 314 -5.84 3.26 3.40
C TYR A 314 -6.04 4.45 2.45
N PRO A 315 -5.05 5.36 2.37
CA PRO A 315 -5.15 6.55 1.54
C PRO A 315 -4.92 6.24 0.05
N LEU A 316 -5.58 7.03 -0.78
CA LEU A 316 -5.48 7.03 -2.24
C LEU A 316 -5.26 8.46 -2.73
N LEU A 317 -4.58 8.59 -3.87
CA LEU A 317 -4.32 9.88 -4.51
C LEU A 317 -5.32 10.15 -5.63
N ARG A 318 -6.08 11.25 -5.53
CA ARG A 318 -7.07 11.70 -6.54
C ARG A 318 -6.43 11.98 -7.89
N SER A 319 -5.19 12.47 -7.92
CA SER A 319 -4.42 12.66 -9.16
C SER A 319 -4.24 11.40 -10.03
N LYS A 320 -4.45 10.20 -9.47
CA LYS A 320 -4.41 8.92 -10.21
C LYS A 320 -5.75 8.50 -10.82
N TRP A 321 -6.83 9.26 -10.57
CA TRP A 321 -8.17 8.96 -11.03
C TRP A 321 -8.61 9.93 -12.14
N ASP A 322 -9.10 9.38 -13.26
CA ASP A 322 -9.52 10.18 -14.40
C ASP A 322 -10.96 10.67 -14.21
N ASP A 323 -11.10 11.99 -14.03
CA ASP A 323 -12.38 12.67 -13.82
C ASP A 323 -13.35 12.55 -15.00
N ARG A 324 -12.91 12.10 -16.18
CA ARG A 324 -13.82 11.83 -17.32
C ARG A 324 -14.65 10.57 -17.11
N THR A 325 -14.18 9.64 -16.27
CA THR A 325 -14.84 8.36 -16.00
C THR A 325 -16.15 8.54 -15.20
N SER A 326 -16.92 7.46 -15.05
CA SER A 326 -18.15 7.46 -14.26
C SER A 326 -17.93 7.13 -12.77
N VAL A 327 -16.68 7.01 -12.33
CA VAL A 327 -16.36 6.85 -10.90
C VAL A 327 -16.74 8.15 -10.15
N VAL A 328 -17.24 7.98 -8.93
CA VAL A 328 -17.58 9.08 -8.03
C VAL A 328 -16.69 9.01 -6.79
N LEU A 329 -15.99 10.10 -6.51
CA LEU A 329 -15.02 10.22 -5.41
C LEU A 329 -15.39 11.42 -4.52
N PRO A 330 -14.93 11.44 -3.26
CA PRO A 330 -14.88 12.63 -2.43
C PRO A 330 -13.97 13.71 -3.04
N GLU A 331 -14.04 14.92 -2.48
CA GLU A 331 -13.16 16.04 -2.81
C GLU A 331 -11.81 15.93 -2.10
N GLY A 332 -10.81 16.66 -2.63
CA GLY A 332 -9.44 16.72 -2.08
C GLY A 332 -8.45 15.73 -2.71
N GLU A 333 -7.16 16.04 -2.63
CA GLU A 333 -6.11 15.22 -3.28
C GLU A 333 -5.93 13.85 -2.62
N ILE A 334 -6.14 13.75 -1.31
CA ILE A 334 -6.08 12.49 -0.57
C ILE A 334 -7.48 12.17 -0.08
N PHE A 335 -7.90 10.94 -0.32
CA PHE A 335 -9.09 10.34 0.27
C PHE A 335 -8.76 8.91 0.67
N TYR A 336 -9.58 8.33 1.54
CA TYR A 336 -9.40 6.98 2.05
C TYR A 336 -10.43 6.07 1.45
N ILE A 337 -10.04 4.87 1.06
CA ILE A 337 -10.98 3.76 0.94
C ILE A 337 -11.17 3.13 2.31
N VAL A 338 -12.42 2.82 2.63
CA VAL A 338 -12.83 2.07 3.82
C VAL A 338 -13.67 0.89 3.37
N ALA A 339 -13.32 -0.31 3.83
CA ALA A 339 -14.06 -1.53 3.53
C ALA A 339 -14.30 -2.35 4.79
N LEU A 340 -15.57 -2.50 5.16
CA LEU A 340 -16.01 -3.34 6.28
C LEU A 340 -16.41 -4.71 5.73
N LEU A 341 -15.48 -5.66 5.77
CA LEU A 341 -15.62 -6.99 5.16
C LEU A 341 -16.27 -7.97 6.12
N ARG A 342 -17.55 -7.72 6.44
CA ARG A 342 -18.38 -8.53 7.34
C ARG A 342 -18.52 -9.98 6.88
N PHE A 343 -18.29 -10.92 7.79
CA PHE A 343 -18.74 -12.31 7.66
C PHE A 343 -19.83 -12.56 8.71
N VAL A 344 -20.98 -13.06 8.29
CA VAL A 344 -22.08 -13.35 9.22
C VAL A 344 -22.59 -14.78 9.02
N PRO A 345 -22.84 -15.53 10.10
CA PRO A 345 -23.62 -16.75 9.98
C PRO A 345 -25.05 -16.40 9.50
N ASN A 346 -25.70 -17.33 8.80
CA ASN A 346 -27.09 -17.16 8.33
C ASN A 346 -28.05 -16.83 9.49
N GLY A 347 -28.98 -15.90 9.27
CA GLY A 347 -30.05 -15.57 10.23
C GLY A 347 -30.06 -14.10 10.67
N PRO A 348 -30.65 -13.78 11.85
CA PRO A 348 -30.88 -12.41 12.35
C PRO A 348 -29.64 -11.49 12.42
N SER A 349 -28.45 -12.07 12.37
CA SER A 349 -27.15 -11.40 12.26
C SER A 349 -27.00 -10.59 10.96
N VAL A 350 -27.63 -11.01 9.87
CA VAL A 350 -27.58 -10.33 8.57
C VAL A 350 -28.35 -9.02 8.63
N GLU A 351 -29.59 -9.05 9.11
CA GLU A 351 -30.43 -7.85 9.24
C GLU A 351 -29.81 -6.84 10.20
N LYS A 352 -29.20 -7.31 11.30
CA LYS A 352 -28.46 -6.47 12.24
C LYS A 352 -27.27 -5.78 11.55
N SER A 353 -26.50 -6.51 10.75
CA SER A 353 -25.35 -5.97 10.03
C SER A 353 -25.75 -4.95 8.96
N VAL A 354 -26.82 -5.24 8.21
CA VAL A 354 -27.39 -4.28 7.24
C VAL A 354 -27.93 -3.04 7.95
N ALA A 355 -28.59 -3.19 9.09
CA ALA A 355 -29.06 -2.06 9.89
C ALA A 355 -27.89 -1.20 10.41
N GLN A 356 -26.82 -1.81 10.89
CA GLN A 356 -25.62 -1.10 11.33
C GLN A 356 -24.91 -0.38 10.16
N ASN A 357 -24.86 -0.99 8.96
CA ASN A 357 -24.34 -0.30 7.78
C ASN A 357 -25.17 0.95 7.44
N ARG A 358 -26.50 0.86 7.53
CA ARG A 358 -27.38 2.04 7.34
C ARG A 358 -27.16 3.10 8.41
N GLU A 359 -26.95 2.69 9.67
CA GLU A 359 -26.63 3.60 10.76
C GLU A 359 -25.33 4.39 10.48
N ILE A 360 -24.27 3.70 10.04
CA ILE A 360 -22.99 4.34 9.67
C ILE A 360 -23.20 5.34 8.54
N VAL A 361 -23.90 4.96 7.46
CA VAL A 361 -24.16 5.85 6.31
C VAL A 361 -25.02 7.05 6.73
N ASN A 362 -26.08 6.84 7.51
CA ASN A 362 -26.93 7.91 8.00
C ASN A 362 -26.18 8.87 8.92
N TRP A 363 -25.30 8.34 9.77
CA TRP A 363 -24.42 9.15 10.59
C TRP A 363 -23.47 10.00 9.74
N CYS A 364 -22.82 9.41 8.72
CA CYS A 364 -21.94 10.16 7.81
C CYS A 364 -22.69 11.32 7.13
N ILE A 365 -23.92 11.07 6.65
CA ILE A 365 -24.79 12.11 6.06
C ILE A 365 -25.12 13.20 7.08
N LYS A 366 -25.54 12.82 8.30
CA LYS A 366 -25.95 13.75 9.35
C LYS A 366 -24.78 14.59 9.86
N ALA A 367 -23.59 14.00 9.95
CA ALA A 367 -22.36 14.66 10.34
C ALA A 367 -21.79 15.55 9.22
N GLY A 368 -22.34 15.46 8.00
CA GLY A 368 -21.90 16.24 6.85
C GLY A 368 -20.53 15.82 6.32
N LEU A 369 -20.14 14.54 6.50
CA LEU A 369 -18.87 14.05 5.97
C LEU A 369 -18.92 14.02 4.44
N ASP A 370 -17.80 14.34 3.82
CA ASP A 370 -17.59 14.13 2.39
C ASP A 370 -17.17 12.67 2.14
N PHE A 371 -18.17 11.84 1.80
CA PHE A 371 -17.99 10.43 1.51
C PHE A 371 -18.79 10.01 0.28
N LYS A 372 -18.36 8.91 -0.37
CA LYS A 372 -19.08 8.26 -1.47
C LYS A 372 -19.04 6.75 -1.28
N LEU A 373 -20.16 6.06 -1.43
CA LEU A 373 -20.14 4.59 -1.42
C LEU A 373 -19.34 4.05 -2.62
N TYR A 374 -18.47 3.09 -2.37
CA TYR A 374 -17.86 2.26 -3.41
C TYR A 374 -18.71 1.00 -3.58
N LEU A 375 -18.93 0.56 -4.82
CA LEU A 375 -19.98 -0.42 -5.13
C LEU A 375 -21.36 0.04 -4.59
N PRO A 376 -21.80 1.27 -4.95
CA PRO A 376 -22.96 1.91 -4.34
C PRO A 376 -24.25 1.11 -4.57
N HIS A 377 -25.11 1.09 -3.56
CA HIS A 377 -26.47 0.55 -3.67
C HIS A 377 -27.46 1.50 -2.98
N TYR A 378 -28.37 2.06 -3.78
CA TYR A 378 -29.43 2.95 -3.31
C TYR A 378 -30.80 2.50 -3.83
N GLN A 379 -31.84 2.82 -3.06
CA GLN A 379 -33.22 2.44 -3.37
C GLN A 379 -33.99 3.54 -4.11
N SER A 380 -33.58 4.80 -3.94
CA SER A 380 -34.27 5.97 -4.48
C SER A 380 -33.43 6.67 -5.56
N LYS A 381 -34.10 7.37 -6.47
CA LYS A 381 -33.44 8.19 -7.48
C LYS A 381 -32.74 9.38 -6.82
N GLU A 382 -33.35 9.94 -5.79
CA GLU A 382 -32.86 11.09 -5.03
C GLU A 382 -31.51 10.79 -4.36
N ASP A 383 -31.32 9.56 -3.85
CA ASP A 383 -30.04 9.14 -3.30
C ASP A 383 -28.98 8.94 -4.39
N TRP A 384 -29.35 8.45 -5.57
CA TRP A 384 -28.45 8.39 -6.74
C TRP A 384 -28.05 9.79 -7.23
N GLU A 385 -29.00 10.73 -7.29
CA GLU A 385 -28.73 12.13 -7.63
C GLU A 385 -27.75 12.75 -6.62
N ARG A 386 -27.95 12.51 -5.31
CA ARG A 386 -27.01 12.94 -4.26
C ARG A 386 -25.64 12.28 -4.41
N HIS A 387 -25.60 10.99 -4.73
CA HIS A 387 -24.36 10.25 -4.93
C HIS A 387 -23.55 10.87 -6.08
N PHE A 388 -24.12 10.98 -7.27
CA PHE A 388 -23.43 11.54 -8.44
C PHE A 388 -23.20 13.05 -8.35
N GLY A 389 -24.01 13.78 -7.59
CA GLY A 389 -23.89 15.23 -7.42
C GLY A 389 -23.92 15.96 -8.76
N ASN A 390 -22.94 16.84 -8.99
CA ASN A 390 -22.81 17.60 -10.23
C ASN A 390 -22.58 16.73 -11.49
N ARG A 391 -22.26 15.44 -11.32
CA ARG A 391 -22.05 14.48 -12.44
C ARG A 391 -23.35 13.81 -12.90
N TRP A 392 -24.46 14.00 -12.18
CA TRP A 392 -25.71 13.32 -12.48
C TRP A 392 -26.21 13.58 -13.91
N SER A 393 -26.20 14.85 -14.34
CA SER A 393 -26.64 15.22 -15.71
C SER A 393 -25.86 14.46 -16.78
N ARG A 394 -24.53 14.45 -16.69
CA ARG A 394 -23.67 13.71 -17.63
C ARG A 394 -23.94 12.19 -17.59
N PHE A 395 -24.20 11.63 -16.40
CA PHE A 395 -24.54 10.21 -16.26
C PHE A 395 -25.87 9.88 -16.96
N VAL A 396 -26.87 10.75 -16.83
CA VAL A 396 -28.17 10.66 -17.53
C VAL A 396 -28.01 10.80 -19.05
N GLU A 397 -27.21 11.76 -19.52
CA GLU A 397 -26.93 11.95 -20.95
C GLU A 397 -26.26 10.72 -21.58
N ARG A 398 -25.28 10.13 -20.88
CA ARG A 398 -24.66 8.87 -21.27
C ARG A 398 -25.68 7.73 -21.32
N LYS A 399 -26.59 7.68 -20.34
CA LYS A 399 -27.65 6.66 -20.30
C LYS A 399 -28.56 6.78 -21.51
N ALA A 400 -29.07 7.98 -21.80
CA ALA A 400 -29.90 8.24 -22.98
C ALA A 400 -29.18 7.89 -24.29
N SER A 401 -27.87 8.16 -24.36
CA SER A 401 -27.07 7.90 -25.56
C SER A 401 -26.83 6.40 -25.82
N PHE A 402 -26.58 5.62 -24.77
CA PHE A 402 -26.06 4.25 -24.91
C PHE A 402 -27.03 3.15 -24.46
N ASP A 403 -27.99 3.44 -23.59
CA ASP A 403 -29.05 2.53 -23.15
C ASP A 403 -30.37 3.29 -22.87
N PRO A 404 -31.02 3.87 -23.90
CA PRO A 404 -32.20 4.72 -23.73
C PRO A 404 -33.41 4.00 -23.14
N MET A 405 -33.46 2.67 -23.25
CA MET A 405 -34.56 1.85 -22.73
C MET A 405 -34.29 1.33 -21.31
N ALA A 406 -33.17 1.69 -20.70
CA ALA A 406 -32.73 1.24 -19.39
C ALA A 406 -32.82 -0.30 -19.21
N ILE A 407 -32.29 -1.03 -20.21
CA ILE A 407 -32.28 -2.50 -20.22
C ILE A 407 -31.11 -3.04 -19.40
N LEU A 408 -29.97 -2.35 -19.43
CA LEU A 408 -28.72 -2.84 -18.85
C LEU A 408 -28.64 -2.61 -17.34
N ALA A 409 -28.15 -3.64 -16.65
CA ALA A 409 -27.84 -3.64 -15.22
C ALA A 409 -28.98 -3.07 -14.33
N PRO A 410 -30.23 -3.60 -14.44
CA PRO A 410 -31.37 -3.13 -13.65
C PRO A 410 -31.18 -3.36 -12.14
N GLY A 411 -30.36 -4.33 -11.74
CA GLY A 411 -30.02 -4.60 -10.34
C GLY A 411 -29.31 -3.46 -9.62
N GLN A 412 -28.77 -2.47 -10.36
CA GLN A 412 -28.24 -1.25 -9.77
C GLN A 412 -29.34 -0.30 -9.27
N ASN A 413 -30.56 -0.42 -9.79
CA ASN A 413 -31.70 0.41 -9.40
C ASN A 413 -31.46 1.94 -9.56
N ILE A 414 -30.72 2.34 -10.60
CA ILE A 414 -30.49 3.76 -10.95
C ILE A 414 -31.59 4.27 -11.88
N PHE A 415 -31.85 3.51 -12.95
CA PHE A 415 -32.84 3.81 -13.96
C PHE A 415 -33.84 2.66 -14.05
N ARG A 416 -35.13 2.98 -14.11
CA ARG A 416 -36.18 1.98 -14.31
C ARG A 416 -36.43 1.81 -15.79
N ARG A 417 -36.65 0.56 -16.21
CA ARG A 417 -37.09 0.24 -17.56
C ARG A 417 -38.47 0.86 -17.78
N ASP A 418 -38.60 1.66 -18.84
CA ASP A 418 -39.88 2.22 -19.27
C ASP A 418 -40.45 1.38 -20.42
N PRO A 419 -41.52 0.60 -20.20
CA PRO A 419 -42.14 -0.21 -21.25
C PRO A 419 -42.82 0.64 -22.36
N SER A 420 -43.14 1.91 -22.10
CA SER A 420 -43.90 2.74 -23.04
C SER A 420 -43.06 3.22 -24.23
N ASN A 421 -41.73 3.28 -24.09
CA ASN A 421 -40.79 3.66 -25.17
C ASN A 421 -40.56 2.55 -26.20
N VAL A 422 -41.13 1.35 -26.03
CA VAL A 422 -41.00 0.22 -26.98
C VAL A 422 -41.85 0.42 -28.24
N ILE A 423 -42.91 1.24 -28.18
CA ILE A 423 -43.92 1.31 -29.24
C ILE A 423 -43.49 2.25 -30.39
N ILE A 424 -42.63 3.24 -30.13
CA ILE A 424 -42.29 4.29 -31.11
C ILE A 424 -41.22 3.83 -32.14
N SER A 425 -40.45 2.78 -31.85
CA SER A 425 -39.37 2.32 -32.75
C SER A 425 -39.77 1.23 -33.76
N ARG A 426 -41.06 0.90 -33.89
CA ARG A 426 -41.58 -0.10 -34.84
C ARG A 426 -42.11 0.47 -36.17
N GLU A 427 -41.98 1.76 -36.41
CA GLU A 427 -42.24 2.36 -37.73
C GLU A 427 -40.93 2.67 -38.45
N PHE A 428 -40.37 1.67 -39.14
CA PHE A 428 -39.50 1.85 -40.30
C PHE A 428 -39.67 0.68 -41.27
#